data_AF-A0A2G2YL53-F1
#
_entry.id   AF-A0A2G2YL53-F1
#
_cell.length_a   1.000
_cell.length_b   1.000
_cell.length_c   1.000
_cell.angle_alpha   90.00
_cell.angle_beta   90.00
_cell.angle_gamma   90.00
#
_symmetry.space_group_name_H-M   'P 1'
#
loop_
_entity.id
_entity.type
_entity.pdbx_description
1 polymer ?
#
loop_
_entity_poly.entity_id
_entity_poly.type
_entity_poly.pdbx_seq_one_letter_code
_entity_poly.pdbx_strand_id
1 'polypeptide(L)'
;MPVLAFNVINEGSHTHNNLAMQEFMILPVGASTFAKALRMGSEVYHTLKGIIKTKYGQVACNVCDEGGFAPNVQDNKEGLALLMDAIEKDGYTGKTKIGMDVATFEVLPKDAKYDLNFNNQPNDGAHVLSAQGLCELYKEYVKYFPIVFIEVPFDQDDWSSWVSLQSLVNIQLVGGDFLVTNPRRTAEVIPKKECNTLLLKVKICL
;
A
#
# COMPACT_ATOMS: atom_id res chain seq x y z
N MET A 1 -22.98 -0.45 -1.74
CA MET A 1 -22.22 -1.60 -1.22
C MET A 1 -20.75 -1.34 -1.50
N PRO A 2 -19.85 -1.52 -0.52
CA PRO A 2 -18.46 -1.13 -0.68
C PRO A 2 -17.71 -2.07 -1.63
N VAL A 3 -16.66 -1.54 -2.28
CA VAL A 3 -15.60 -2.38 -2.85
C VAL A 3 -14.77 -2.90 -1.69
N LEU A 4 -14.35 -4.16 -1.77
CA LEU A 4 -13.47 -4.78 -0.80
C LEU A 4 -12.01 -4.48 -1.16
N ALA A 5 -11.24 -3.99 -0.21
CA ALA A 5 -9.78 -3.94 -0.29
C ALA A 5 -9.23 -5.11 0.54
N PHE A 6 -8.64 -6.09 -0.12
CA PHE A 6 -8.06 -7.26 0.53
C PHE A 6 -6.57 -7.03 0.71
N ASN A 7 -6.09 -7.00 1.94
CA ASN A 7 -4.66 -7.07 2.21
C ASN A 7 -4.14 -8.47 1.86
N VAL A 8 -3.15 -8.54 0.96
CA VAL A 8 -2.68 -9.82 0.39
C VAL A 8 -1.17 -9.99 0.41
N ILE A 9 -0.41 -8.89 0.48
CA ILE A 9 1.02 -8.90 0.78
C ILE A 9 1.26 -7.87 1.87
N ASN A 10 1.95 -8.27 2.93
CA ASN A 10 2.30 -7.45 4.07
C ASN A 10 3.82 -7.27 4.16
N GLU A 11 4.22 -6.09 4.62
CA GLU A 11 5.47 -5.82 5.32
C GLU A 11 5.34 -4.57 6.23
N GLY A 12 6.33 -3.69 6.35
CA GLY A 12 6.55 -2.79 7.48
C GLY A 12 7.34 -3.43 8.64
N SER A 13 7.14 -2.91 9.84
CA SER A 13 7.69 -3.39 11.13
C SER A 13 7.24 -4.82 11.50
N HIS A 14 6.37 -5.41 10.68
CA HIS A 14 5.71 -6.67 10.93
C HIS A 14 6.50 -7.90 10.44
N THR A 15 7.53 -7.74 9.59
CA THR A 15 8.30 -8.88 9.01
C THR A 15 9.79 -8.58 8.78
N HIS A 16 10.58 -9.62 8.45
CA HIS A 16 12.04 -9.55 8.22
C HIS A 16 12.43 -9.56 6.72
N ASN A 17 11.57 -9.09 5.80
CA ASN A 17 11.93 -9.01 4.38
C ASN A 17 12.34 -7.58 3.94
N ASN A 18 12.44 -7.31 2.63
CA ASN A 18 12.97 -6.06 2.06
C ASN A 18 11.89 -5.11 1.47
N LEU A 19 10.62 -5.47 1.57
CA LEU A 19 9.46 -4.70 1.17
C LEU A 19 9.19 -3.53 2.16
N ALA A 20 9.68 -2.33 1.90
CA ALA A 20 9.50 -1.24 2.87
C ALA A 20 8.05 -0.84 3.20
N MET A 21 7.11 -1.04 2.29
CA MET A 21 5.73 -0.56 2.42
C MET A 21 4.86 -1.60 3.13
N GLN A 22 3.98 -1.14 4.02
CA GLN A 22 3.27 -2.00 4.96
C GLN A 22 2.28 -2.97 4.30
N GLU A 23 1.48 -2.50 3.35
CA GLU A 23 0.38 -3.29 2.80
C GLU A 23 0.24 -3.10 1.30
N PHE A 24 -0.01 -4.22 0.61
CA PHE A 24 -0.41 -4.23 -0.79
C PHE A 24 -1.73 -4.97 -0.90
N MET A 25 -2.72 -4.23 -1.39
CA MET A 25 -4.11 -4.66 -1.43
C MET A 25 -4.60 -4.87 -2.84
N ILE A 26 -5.55 -5.78 -3.01
CA ILE A 26 -6.31 -5.94 -4.26
C ILE A 26 -7.76 -5.48 -4.09
N LEU A 27 -8.30 -4.83 -5.12
CA LEU A 27 -9.63 -4.23 -5.14
C LEU A 27 -10.42 -4.71 -6.36
N PRO A 28 -11.35 -5.67 -6.22
CA PRO A 28 -12.19 -6.17 -7.30
C PRO A 28 -13.28 -5.17 -7.78
N VAL A 29 -12.88 -4.00 -8.26
CA VAL A 29 -13.77 -2.89 -8.66
C VAL A 29 -14.73 -3.24 -9.81
N GLY A 30 -14.40 -4.23 -10.64
CA GLY A 30 -15.22 -4.69 -11.76
C GLY A 30 -16.31 -5.69 -11.38
N ALA A 31 -16.43 -6.07 -10.11
CA ALA A 31 -17.46 -6.98 -9.64
C ALA A 31 -18.85 -6.31 -9.59
N SER A 32 -19.87 -6.98 -10.12
CA SER A 32 -21.27 -6.48 -10.10
C SER A 32 -21.96 -6.68 -8.75
N THR A 33 -21.43 -7.55 -7.89
CA THR A 33 -21.98 -7.82 -6.55
C THR A 33 -20.84 -8.06 -5.57
N PHE A 34 -21.11 -7.90 -4.28
CA PHE A 34 -20.11 -8.14 -3.24
C PHE A 34 -19.72 -9.61 -3.17
N ALA A 35 -20.65 -10.54 -3.38
CA ALA A 35 -20.33 -11.96 -3.49
C ALA A 35 -19.35 -12.25 -4.63
N LYS A 36 -19.49 -11.56 -5.77
CA LYS A 36 -18.52 -11.65 -6.88
C LYS A 36 -17.19 -10.99 -6.52
N ALA A 37 -17.20 -9.85 -5.84
CA ALA A 37 -15.97 -9.19 -5.38
C ALA A 37 -15.19 -10.09 -4.41
N LEU A 38 -15.89 -10.71 -3.45
CA LEU A 38 -15.31 -11.65 -2.51
C LEU A 38 -14.72 -12.87 -3.20
N ARG A 39 -15.45 -13.45 -4.16
CA ARG A 39 -14.95 -14.54 -4.98
C ARG A 39 -13.68 -14.16 -5.73
N MET A 40 -13.70 -13.03 -6.46
CA MET A 40 -12.54 -12.53 -7.20
C MET A 40 -11.32 -12.32 -6.28
N GLY A 41 -11.52 -11.69 -5.12
CA GLY A 41 -10.45 -11.50 -4.13
C GLY A 41 -9.88 -12.83 -3.63
N SER A 42 -10.75 -13.80 -3.31
CA SER A 42 -10.32 -15.11 -2.82
C SER A 42 -9.55 -15.92 -3.86
N GLU A 43 -9.97 -15.88 -5.13
CA GLU A 43 -9.27 -16.57 -6.23
C GLU A 43 -7.87 -15.97 -6.41
N VAL A 44 -7.77 -14.63 -6.50
CA VAL A 44 -6.47 -13.93 -6.65
C VAL A 44 -5.55 -14.21 -5.47
N TYR A 45 -6.07 -14.23 -4.23
CA TYR A 45 -5.30 -14.58 -3.04
C TYR A 45 -4.73 -16.00 -3.09
N HIS A 46 -5.52 -16.99 -3.51
CA HIS A 46 -5.05 -18.38 -3.64
C HIS A 46 -4.07 -18.57 -4.81
N THR A 47 -4.30 -17.90 -5.93
CA THR A 47 -3.37 -17.89 -7.06
C THR A 47 -2.04 -17.24 -6.68
N LEU A 48 -2.08 -16.11 -5.96
CA LEU A 48 -0.90 -15.44 -5.39
C LEU A 48 -0.13 -16.37 -4.46
N LYS A 49 -0.81 -17.09 -3.55
CA LYS A 49 -0.18 -18.10 -2.69
C LYS A 49 0.61 -19.13 -3.50
N GLY A 50 0.04 -19.60 -4.61
CA GLY A 50 0.70 -20.54 -5.53
C GLY A 50 1.96 -19.95 -6.15
N ILE A 51 1.88 -18.70 -6.65
CA ILE A 51 3.03 -17.98 -7.22
C ILE A 51 4.14 -17.83 -6.17
N ILE A 52 3.79 -17.36 -4.97
CA ILE A 52 4.74 -17.16 -3.86
C ILE A 52 5.38 -18.49 -3.48
N LYS A 53 4.60 -19.57 -3.34
CA LYS A 53 5.12 -20.90 -3.03
C LYS A 53 6.14 -21.37 -4.07
N THR A 54 5.85 -21.17 -5.35
CA THR A 54 6.74 -21.57 -6.43
C THR A 54 8.03 -20.76 -6.45
N LYS A 55 7.97 -19.45 -6.18
CA LYS A 55 9.11 -18.55 -6.31
C LYS A 55 9.98 -18.46 -5.05
N TYR A 56 9.38 -18.48 -3.87
CA TYR A 56 10.05 -18.26 -2.57
C TYR A 56 9.92 -19.44 -1.61
N GLY A 57 9.21 -20.51 -2.00
CA GLY A 57 9.05 -21.72 -1.20
C GLY A 57 7.86 -21.69 -0.23
N GLN A 58 7.63 -22.83 0.44
CA GLN A 58 6.44 -23.05 1.27
C GLN A 58 6.37 -22.13 2.50
N VAL A 59 7.50 -21.74 3.08
CA VAL A 59 7.56 -20.89 4.28
C VAL A 59 7.07 -19.47 3.98
N ALA A 60 7.31 -18.95 2.77
CA ALA A 60 6.83 -17.65 2.32
C ALA A 60 5.30 -17.54 2.19
N CYS A 61 4.57 -18.66 2.34
CA CYS A 61 3.11 -18.70 2.33
C CYS A 61 2.49 -18.62 3.72
N ASN A 62 3.30 -18.44 4.77
CA ASN A 62 2.80 -18.08 6.09
C ASN A 62 2.14 -16.69 6.01
N VAL A 63 1.21 -16.44 6.92
CA VAL A 63 0.40 -15.22 6.92
C VAL A 63 0.69 -14.36 8.14
N CYS A 64 0.60 -13.05 7.95
CA CYS A 64 0.71 -12.04 9.01
C CYS A 64 -0.64 -11.85 9.75
N ASP A 65 -0.69 -10.89 10.66
CA ASP A 65 -1.87 -10.59 11.49
C ASP A 65 -3.15 -10.34 10.66
N GLU A 66 -3.00 -9.75 9.46
CA GLU A 66 -4.11 -9.42 8.56
C GLU A 66 -4.38 -10.49 7.49
N GLY A 67 -3.65 -11.60 7.51
CA GLY A 67 -3.87 -12.72 6.61
C GLY A 67 -3.15 -12.63 5.26
N GLY A 68 -2.51 -11.51 4.92
CA GLY A 68 -1.65 -11.43 3.74
C GLY A 68 -0.32 -12.17 3.91
N PHE A 69 0.37 -12.40 2.80
CA PHE A 69 1.65 -13.12 2.76
C PHE A 69 2.83 -12.19 2.98
N ALA A 70 3.96 -12.73 3.45
CA ALA A 70 5.21 -12.01 3.58
C ALA A 70 6.35 -12.68 2.77
N PRO A 71 6.28 -12.65 1.43
CA PRO A 71 7.33 -13.20 0.58
C PRO A 71 8.62 -12.38 0.70
N ASN A 72 9.77 -13.06 0.66
CA ASN A 72 11.07 -12.39 0.68
C ASN A 72 11.43 -11.75 -0.68
N VAL A 73 10.67 -10.73 -1.06
CA VAL A 73 10.90 -9.92 -2.26
C VAL A 73 12.10 -8.99 -2.07
N GLN A 74 12.64 -8.51 -3.18
CA GLN A 74 13.77 -7.58 -3.21
C GLN A 74 13.33 -6.13 -2.97
N ASP A 75 12.16 -5.75 -3.50
CA ASP A 75 11.62 -4.40 -3.38
C ASP A 75 10.08 -4.36 -3.55
N ASN A 76 9.50 -3.18 -3.34
CA ASN A 76 8.07 -2.92 -3.51
C ASN A 76 7.56 -3.19 -4.94
N LYS A 77 8.41 -3.01 -5.96
CA LYS A 77 8.04 -3.21 -7.36
C LYS A 77 7.87 -4.68 -7.68
N GLU A 78 8.69 -5.55 -7.10
CA GLU A 78 8.53 -6.99 -7.17
C GLU A 78 7.24 -7.44 -6.48
N GLY A 79 6.90 -6.88 -5.31
CA GLY A 79 5.62 -7.11 -4.66
C GLY A 79 4.42 -6.78 -5.56
N LEU A 80 4.44 -5.59 -6.18
CA LEU A 80 3.42 -5.17 -7.15
C LEU A 80 3.35 -6.08 -8.39
N ALA A 81 4.50 -6.55 -8.89
CA ALA A 81 4.54 -7.48 -10.01
C ALA A 81 3.90 -8.84 -9.68
N LEU A 82 4.10 -9.37 -8.47
CA LEU A 82 3.44 -10.61 -8.03
C LEU A 82 1.91 -10.46 -8.03
N LEU A 83 1.39 -9.30 -7.63
CA LEU A 83 -0.05 -9.02 -7.67
C LEU A 83 -0.57 -8.96 -9.11
N MET A 84 0.16 -8.31 -10.01
CA MET A 84 -0.20 -8.25 -11.42
C MET A 84 -0.26 -9.65 -12.04
N ASP A 85 0.75 -10.50 -11.78
CA ASP A 85 0.78 -11.88 -12.23
C ASP A 85 -0.42 -12.69 -11.72
N ALA A 86 -0.80 -12.52 -10.46
CA ALA A 86 -1.95 -13.21 -9.87
C ALA A 86 -3.27 -12.74 -10.50
N ILE A 87 -3.46 -11.42 -10.62
CA ILE A 87 -4.64 -10.81 -11.25
C ILE A 87 -4.79 -11.26 -12.71
N GLU A 88 -3.69 -11.33 -13.45
CA GLU A 88 -3.69 -11.76 -14.83
C GLU A 88 -4.05 -13.24 -14.98
N LYS A 89 -3.44 -14.11 -14.16
CA LYS A 89 -3.71 -15.56 -14.20
C LYS A 89 -5.17 -15.92 -13.97
N ASP A 90 -5.87 -15.15 -13.13
CA ASP A 90 -7.30 -15.37 -12.87
C ASP A 90 -8.22 -14.64 -13.87
N GLY A 91 -7.65 -13.94 -14.87
CA GLY A 91 -8.41 -13.25 -15.90
C GLY A 91 -9.13 -11.99 -15.40
N TYR A 92 -8.60 -11.36 -14.35
CA TYR A 92 -9.18 -10.17 -13.71
C TYR A 92 -8.46 -8.86 -14.04
N THR A 93 -7.57 -8.87 -15.03
CA THR A 93 -6.95 -7.64 -15.58
C THR A 93 -8.00 -6.59 -15.94
N GLY A 94 -7.83 -5.37 -15.43
CA GLY A 94 -8.75 -4.26 -15.62
C GLY A 94 -10.00 -4.28 -14.72
N LYS A 95 -10.32 -5.43 -14.11
CA LYS A 95 -11.44 -5.60 -13.16
C LYS A 95 -10.99 -5.59 -11.70
N THR A 96 -9.71 -5.86 -11.45
CA THR A 96 -9.08 -5.73 -10.14
C THR A 96 -8.02 -4.63 -10.20
N LYS A 97 -7.99 -3.78 -9.17
CA LYS A 97 -7.06 -2.66 -8.98
C LYS A 97 -6.20 -2.92 -7.75
N ILE A 98 -5.20 -2.08 -7.53
CA ILE A 98 -4.28 -2.19 -6.39
C ILE A 98 -4.47 -1.00 -5.45
N GLY A 99 -4.36 -1.25 -4.15
CA GLY A 99 -4.25 -0.26 -3.10
C GLY A 99 -2.95 -0.49 -2.33
N MET A 100 -2.43 0.55 -1.69
CA MET A 100 -1.20 0.45 -0.90
C MET A 100 -1.39 1.20 0.42
N ASP A 101 -0.88 0.64 1.52
CA ASP A 101 -0.57 1.41 2.73
C ASP A 101 0.95 1.43 2.89
N VAL A 102 1.51 2.64 2.92
CA VAL A 102 2.94 2.85 3.05
C VAL A 102 3.35 2.89 4.52
N ALA A 103 2.48 3.37 5.41
CA ALA A 103 2.79 3.62 6.82
C ALA A 103 4.12 4.38 7.02
N THR A 104 4.28 5.56 6.40
CA THR A 104 5.60 6.22 6.30
C THR A 104 6.31 6.51 7.63
N PHE A 105 5.59 6.53 8.75
CA PHE A 105 6.19 6.70 10.08
C PHE A 105 7.18 5.57 10.42
N GLU A 106 7.07 4.39 9.81
CA GLU A 106 8.00 3.27 10.01
C GLU A 106 9.29 3.43 9.19
N VAL A 107 9.19 4.05 8.02
CA VAL A 107 10.31 4.24 7.08
C VAL A 107 10.99 5.60 7.22
N LEU A 108 10.61 6.43 8.21
CA LEU A 108 11.15 7.77 8.43
C LEU A 108 12.25 7.77 9.52
N PRO A 109 13.55 7.69 9.15
CA PRO A 109 14.63 8.04 10.06
C PRO A 109 14.57 9.52 10.49
N LYS A 110 15.21 9.81 11.62
CA LYS A 110 15.22 11.12 12.32
C LYS A 110 15.65 12.34 11.46
N ASP A 111 16.16 12.13 10.25
CA ASP A 111 16.72 13.16 9.36
C ASP A 111 15.79 13.54 8.18
N ALA A 112 14.48 13.29 8.27
CA ALA A 112 13.47 13.68 7.28
C ALA A 112 13.71 13.15 5.86
N LYS A 113 14.29 11.95 5.76
CA LYS A 113 14.41 11.17 4.53
C LYS A 113 13.68 9.85 4.72
N TYR A 114 13.24 9.22 3.63
CA TYR A 114 12.50 7.96 3.66
C TYR A 114 13.44 6.81 3.29
N ASP A 115 13.68 5.91 4.23
CA ASP A 115 14.57 4.76 4.03
C ASP A 115 13.75 3.55 3.61
N LEU A 116 13.73 3.25 2.31
CA LEU A 116 13.02 2.09 1.78
C LEU A 116 13.79 0.77 1.96
N ASN A 117 14.86 0.76 2.76
CA ASN A 117 15.65 -0.42 3.06
C ASN A 117 15.98 -0.53 4.56
N PHE A 118 15.14 0.08 5.42
CA PHE A 118 15.39 0.23 6.86
C PHE A 118 15.59 -1.10 7.61
N ASN A 119 14.97 -2.19 7.13
CA ASN A 119 15.12 -3.54 7.69
C ASN A 119 16.47 -4.20 7.39
N ASN A 120 17.21 -3.74 6.38
CA ASN A 120 18.49 -4.32 5.99
C ASN A 120 19.66 -3.59 6.64
N GLN A 121 20.37 -4.29 7.51
CA GLN A 121 21.54 -3.77 8.21
C GLN A 121 22.80 -4.60 7.89
N PRO A 122 23.93 -3.97 7.54
CA PRO A 122 24.13 -2.52 7.43
C PRO A 122 23.45 -1.94 6.18
N ASN A 123 22.75 -0.82 6.34
CA ASN A 123 22.17 -0.07 5.22
C ASN A 123 23.24 0.80 4.53
N ASP A 124 23.33 0.71 3.20
CA ASP A 124 24.28 1.50 2.38
C ASP A 124 23.76 2.90 2.02
N GLY A 125 22.50 3.20 2.34
CA GLY A 125 21.83 4.47 2.07
C GLY A 125 21.36 4.64 0.62
N ALA A 126 21.53 3.64 -0.25
CA ALA A 126 21.18 3.74 -1.67
C ALA A 126 19.66 3.88 -1.90
N HIS A 127 18.86 3.40 -0.94
CA HIS A 127 17.39 3.41 -0.97
C HIS A 127 16.78 4.53 -0.11
N VAL A 128 17.60 5.48 0.33
CA VAL A 128 17.14 6.65 1.09
C VAL A 128 16.69 7.74 0.12
N LEU A 129 15.40 8.06 0.13
CA LEU A 129 14.77 9.03 -0.74
C LEU A 129 14.44 10.33 -0.01
N SER A 130 14.51 11.45 -0.72
CA SER A 130 13.83 12.67 -0.31
C SER A 130 12.31 12.54 -0.53
N ALA A 131 11.51 13.41 0.07
CA ALA A 131 10.07 13.44 -0.18
C ALA A 131 9.73 13.63 -1.67
N GLN A 132 10.54 14.42 -2.40
CA GLN A 132 10.43 14.56 -3.85
C GLN A 132 10.77 13.25 -4.59
N GLY A 133 11.83 12.55 -4.18
CA GLY A 133 12.18 11.25 -4.76
C GLY A 133 11.07 10.21 -4.55
N LEU A 134 10.47 10.21 -3.36
CA LEU A 134 9.35 9.34 -3.02
C LEU A 134 8.08 9.71 -3.81
N CYS A 135 7.79 11.00 -4.02
CA CYS A 135 6.72 11.46 -4.92
C CYS A 135 6.88 10.90 -6.34
N GLU A 136 8.08 11.01 -6.93
CA GLU A 136 8.33 10.50 -8.29
C GLU A 136 8.23 8.97 -8.35
N LEU A 137 8.63 8.26 -7.29
CA LEU A 137 8.44 6.82 -7.18
C LEU A 137 6.96 6.43 -7.21
N TYR A 138 6.12 7.09 -6.41
CA TYR A 138 4.67 6.82 -6.42
C TYR A 138 4.04 7.12 -7.77
N LYS A 139 4.44 8.21 -8.40
CA LYS A 139 3.99 8.56 -9.76
C LYS A 139 4.41 7.51 -10.79
N GLU A 140 5.62 6.95 -10.67
CA GLU A 140 6.05 5.81 -11.48
C GLU A 140 5.13 4.61 -11.21
N TYR A 141 4.86 4.27 -9.95
CA TYR A 141 3.98 3.15 -9.63
C TYR A 141 2.57 3.32 -10.18
N VAL A 142 1.95 4.49 -10.01
CA VAL A 142 0.61 4.79 -10.55
C VAL A 142 0.59 4.72 -12.08
N LYS A 143 1.71 5.02 -12.74
CA LYS A 143 1.84 4.91 -14.21
C LYS A 143 1.88 3.45 -14.68
N TYR A 144 2.58 2.57 -13.96
CA TYR A 144 2.84 1.20 -14.41
C TYR A 144 1.90 0.15 -13.80
N PHE A 145 1.30 0.44 -12.65
CA PHE A 145 0.39 -0.44 -11.93
C PHE A 145 -0.99 0.21 -11.79
N PRO A 146 -2.08 -0.59 -11.75
CA PRO A 146 -3.44 -0.08 -11.64
C PRO A 146 -3.78 0.34 -10.20
N ILE A 147 -2.93 1.18 -9.60
CA ILE A 147 -3.09 1.70 -8.24
C ILE A 147 -4.22 2.72 -8.23
N VAL A 148 -5.15 2.57 -7.30
CA VAL A 148 -6.30 3.47 -7.14
C VAL A 148 -6.30 4.23 -5.82
N PHE A 149 -5.51 3.77 -4.84
CA PHE A 149 -5.27 4.54 -3.64
C PHE A 149 -3.88 4.27 -3.04
N ILE A 150 -3.35 5.27 -2.33
CA ILE A 150 -2.19 5.13 -1.45
C ILE A 150 -2.57 5.74 -0.10
N GLU A 151 -2.40 4.96 0.96
CA GLU A 151 -2.58 5.34 2.35
C GLU A 151 -1.24 5.73 2.98
N VAL A 152 -1.27 6.82 3.77
CA VAL A 152 -0.13 7.45 4.46
C VAL A 152 1.17 7.50 3.62
N PRO A 153 1.16 8.12 2.42
CA PRO A 153 2.34 8.23 1.54
C PRO A 153 3.48 9.11 2.08
N PHE A 154 3.19 9.99 3.06
CA PHE A 154 4.19 10.87 3.68
C PHE A 154 3.90 11.02 5.17
N ASP A 155 4.90 11.57 5.85
CA ASP A 155 4.80 11.94 7.26
C ASP A 155 3.55 12.80 7.52
N GLN A 156 3.00 12.65 8.72
CA GLN A 156 1.78 13.34 9.14
C GLN A 156 1.91 14.86 9.14
N ASP A 157 3.14 15.40 9.21
CA ASP A 157 3.39 16.84 9.22
C ASP A 157 3.99 17.35 7.89
N ASP A 158 4.28 16.48 6.91
CA ASP A 158 4.80 16.88 5.58
C ASP A 158 3.69 17.19 4.56
N TRP A 159 2.85 18.16 4.91
CA TRP A 159 1.73 18.62 4.08
C TRP A 159 2.13 19.06 2.67
N SER A 160 3.36 19.56 2.51
CA SER A 160 3.86 20.02 1.22
C SER A 160 3.98 18.88 0.21
N SER A 161 4.46 17.72 0.65
CA SER A 161 4.60 16.53 -0.17
C SER A 161 3.26 15.88 -0.49
N TRP A 162 2.32 15.88 0.46
CA TRP A 162 0.94 15.44 0.23
C TRP A 162 0.27 16.23 -0.90
N VAL A 163 0.30 17.57 -0.83
CA VAL A 163 -0.29 18.45 -1.85
C VAL A 163 0.43 18.27 -3.20
N SER A 164 1.76 18.13 -3.17
CA SER A 164 2.57 17.87 -4.38
C SER A 164 2.12 16.59 -5.07
N LEU A 165 2.08 15.46 -4.35
CA LEU A 165 1.64 14.17 -4.90
C LEU A 165 0.20 14.26 -5.41
N GLN A 166 -0.72 14.87 -4.65
CA GLN A 166 -2.11 15.04 -5.07
C GLN A 166 -2.26 15.82 -6.37
N SER A 167 -1.33 16.74 -6.68
CA SER A 167 -1.32 17.47 -7.95
C SER A 167 -0.78 16.65 -9.13
N LEU A 168 -0.02 15.58 -8.86
CA LEU A 168 0.68 14.77 -9.87
C LEU A 168 -0.09 13.49 -10.25
N VAL A 169 -0.93 12.97 -9.35
CA VAL A 169 -1.67 11.72 -9.57
C VAL A 169 -3.17 11.88 -9.34
N ASN A 170 -3.97 11.15 -10.10
CA ASN A 170 -5.44 11.14 -9.98
C ASN A 170 -5.91 9.83 -9.32
N ILE A 171 -5.53 9.64 -8.06
CA ILE A 171 -5.89 8.49 -7.21
C ILE A 171 -6.37 8.97 -5.84
N GLN A 172 -6.88 8.05 -5.03
CA GLN A 172 -7.21 8.35 -3.64
C GLN A 172 -5.92 8.44 -2.79
N LEU A 173 -5.75 9.55 -2.08
CA LEU A 173 -4.73 9.68 -1.04
C LEU A 173 -5.44 9.61 0.30
N VAL A 174 -5.21 8.51 1.01
CA VAL A 174 -5.93 8.15 2.23
C VAL A 174 -5.16 8.66 3.43
N GLY A 175 -5.75 9.61 4.16
CA GLY A 175 -5.26 10.02 5.47
C GLY A 175 -5.60 8.93 6.49
N GLY A 176 -4.56 8.29 7.02
CA GLY A 176 -4.64 7.20 7.97
C GLY A 176 -4.70 7.69 9.42
N ASP A 177 -3.88 7.08 10.27
CA ASP A 177 -3.99 7.19 11.73
C ASP A 177 -3.78 8.60 12.29
N PHE A 178 -3.08 9.50 11.59
CA PHE A 178 -2.90 10.89 12.06
C PHE A 178 -4.20 11.70 12.07
N LEU A 179 -5.18 11.35 11.23
CA LEU A 179 -6.50 12.00 11.26
C LEU A 179 -7.33 11.50 12.45
N VAL A 180 -6.97 10.36 13.04
CA VAL A 180 -7.61 9.72 14.22
C VAL A 180 -9.14 9.66 14.15
N THR A 181 -9.72 9.70 12.94
CA THR A 181 -11.17 9.85 12.74
C THR A 181 -11.75 11.08 13.50
N ASN A 182 -10.94 12.12 13.74
CA ASN A 182 -11.33 13.31 14.49
C ASN A 182 -11.89 14.40 13.56
N PRO A 183 -13.17 14.79 13.69
CA PRO A 183 -13.81 15.75 12.80
C PRO A 183 -13.12 17.12 12.75
N ARG A 184 -12.46 17.55 13.84
CA ARG A 184 -11.73 18.84 13.86
C ARG A 184 -10.50 18.77 12.98
N ARG A 185 -9.68 17.73 13.13
CA ARG A 185 -8.51 17.51 12.26
C ARG A 185 -8.94 17.34 10.81
N THR A 186 -9.98 16.55 10.55
CA THR A 186 -10.52 16.39 9.19
C THR A 186 -10.97 17.74 8.59
N ALA A 187 -11.61 18.61 9.37
CA ALA A 187 -12.01 19.94 8.91
C ALA A 187 -10.82 20.87 8.62
N GLU A 188 -9.67 20.66 9.27
CA GLU A 188 -8.45 21.45 9.05
C GLU A 188 -7.70 21.04 7.77
N VAL A 189 -7.74 19.76 7.39
CA VAL A 189 -6.99 19.23 6.23
C VAL A 189 -7.75 19.38 4.90
N ILE A 190 -9.10 19.37 4.94
CA ILE A 190 -9.95 19.51 3.74
C ILE A 190 -9.64 20.78 2.93
N PRO A 191 -9.56 21.99 3.51
CA PRO A 191 -9.31 23.22 2.75
C PRO A 191 -7.93 23.23 2.10
N LYS A 192 -6.97 22.53 2.70
CA LYS A 192 -5.57 22.51 2.29
C LYS A 192 -5.26 21.44 1.24
N LYS A 193 -6.22 20.55 0.96
CA LYS A 193 -6.08 19.42 0.01
C LYS A 193 -4.88 18.54 0.38
N GLU A 194 -4.72 18.30 1.66
CA GLU A 194 -3.64 17.46 2.21
C GLU A 194 -3.97 15.97 2.06
N CYS A 195 -5.23 15.58 1.96
CA CYS A 195 -5.67 14.26 1.51
C CYS A 195 -7.05 14.38 0.86
N ASN A 196 -7.48 13.34 0.14
CA ASN A 196 -8.81 13.33 -0.49
C ASN A 196 -9.71 12.19 -0.01
N THR A 197 -9.20 11.30 0.84
CA THR A 197 -9.92 10.15 1.40
C THR A 197 -9.55 10.01 2.87
N LEU A 198 -10.53 9.63 3.72
CA LEU A 198 -10.34 9.41 5.15
C LEU A 198 -10.41 7.90 5.44
N LEU A 199 -9.42 7.38 6.17
CA LEU A 199 -9.55 6.09 6.82
C LEU A 199 -10.41 6.23 8.08
N LEU A 200 -11.52 5.49 8.15
CA LEU A 200 -12.46 5.57 9.26
C LEU A 200 -12.25 4.42 10.25
N LYS A 201 -11.62 4.68 11.40
CA LYS A 201 -11.39 3.72 12.49
C LYS A 201 -12.22 4.11 13.72
N VAL A 202 -13.30 3.37 13.98
CA VAL A 202 -14.27 3.67 15.07
C VAL A 202 -13.64 3.67 16.47
N LYS A 203 -12.61 2.85 16.71
CA LYS A 203 -11.94 2.74 18.03
C LYS A 203 -10.91 3.84 18.32
N ILE A 204 -10.57 4.70 17.35
CA ILE A 204 -9.52 5.72 17.49
C ILE A 204 -10.09 7.12 17.80
N CYS A 205 -11.41 7.26 17.95
CA CYS A 205 -12.02 8.49 18.45
C CYS A 205 -11.75 8.66 19.96
N LEU A 206 -10.62 9.28 20.32
CA LEU A 206 -10.37 9.86 21.65
C LEU A 206 -10.63 11.37 21.62
#